data_AF-A0A5C6LVB8-F1
#
_entry.id   AF-A0A5C6LVB8-F1
#
_cell.length_a   1.000
_cell.length_b   1.000
_cell.length_c   1.000
_cell.angle_alpha   90.00
_cell.angle_beta   90.00
_cell.angle_gamma   90.00
#
_symmetry.space_group_name_H-M   'P 1'
#
loop_
_entity.id
_entity.type
_entity.pdbx_description
1 polymer ?
#
loop_
_entity_poly.entity_id
_entity_poly.type
_entity_poly.pdbx_seq_one_letter_code
_entity_poly.pdbx_strand_id
1 'polypeptide(L)'
;MRKMSLYALMLCGIIFFGACGKDGEAGPAGAKGDTGAAGPAGTPGKDGTSGILYSDWLDVTFTAVKEETDDNGNGVLDTIFFGAQIEAEKITDEILSTGDVRVFINTYSDAEKDIAPLPYVSPVTGATISPSFSTGLITLLANGPFNTFTDGTAKYQQYRYVIIPGGAEARKAAGIDWNDYKQVKAYLHLKD
;
A
#
# COMPACT_ATOMS: atom_id res chain seq x y z
N MET A 1 -65.57 -21.64 82.39
CA MET A 1 -65.67 -22.69 81.35
C MET A 1 -65.42 -22.02 80.00
N ARG A 2 -64.19 -22.09 79.49
CA ARG A 2 -63.81 -22.79 78.24
C ARG A 2 -64.82 -22.58 77.09
N LYS A 3 -64.46 -21.77 76.07
CA LYS A 3 -64.79 -21.94 74.63
C LYS A 3 -64.51 -20.73 73.71
N MET A 4 -63.85 -19.65 74.15
CA MET A 4 -63.49 -18.51 73.26
C MET A 4 -62.05 -18.57 72.71
N SER A 5 -61.41 -19.75 72.73
CA SER A 5 -60.01 -19.95 72.30
C SER A 5 -59.84 -20.43 70.85
N LEU A 6 -60.91 -20.51 70.04
CA LEU A 6 -60.83 -21.10 68.69
C LEU A 6 -61.06 -20.11 67.53
N TYR A 7 -61.67 -18.95 67.77
CA TYR A 7 -61.97 -17.99 66.70
C TYR A 7 -60.88 -16.93 66.49
N ALA A 8 -60.06 -16.62 67.51
CA ALA A 8 -58.94 -15.69 67.37
C ALA A 8 -57.74 -16.28 66.61
N LEU A 9 -57.61 -17.62 66.57
CA LEU A 9 -56.54 -18.29 65.84
C LEU A 9 -56.86 -18.51 64.36
N MET A 10 -58.16 -18.48 63.98
CA MET A 10 -58.60 -18.71 62.60
C MET A 10 -58.59 -17.44 61.74
N LEU A 11 -58.56 -16.25 62.36
CA LEU A 11 -58.50 -14.96 61.65
C LEU A 11 -57.05 -14.49 61.36
N CYS A 12 -56.07 -14.91 62.16
CA CYS A 12 -54.64 -14.60 61.92
C CYS A 12 -53.98 -15.50 60.86
N GLY A 13 -54.55 -16.68 60.56
CA GLY A 13 -53.99 -17.63 59.58
C GLY A 13 -54.20 -17.25 58.11
N ILE A 14 -55.15 -16.35 57.82
CA ILE A 14 -55.50 -15.98 56.43
C ILE A 14 -54.65 -14.80 55.92
N ILE A 15 -54.01 -14.03 56.81
CA ILE A 15 -53.21 -12.85 56.41
C ILE A 15 -51.76 -13.23 56.05
N PHE A 16 -51.25 -14.39 56.49
CA PHE A 16 -49.84 -14.75 56.32
C PHE A 16 -49.49 -15.60 55.07
N PHE A 17 -50.46 -16.07 54.30
CA PHE A 17 -50.20 -16.86 53.06
C PHE A 17 -50.44 -16.08 51.75
N GLY A 18 -50.80 -14.79 51.82
CA GLY A 18 -50.99 -13.94 50.63
C GLY A 18 -49.71 -13.29 50.08
N ALA A 19 -48.56 -13.48 50.74
CA ALA A 19 -47.30 -12.79 50.42
C ALA A 19 -46.35 -13.60 49.54
N CYS A 20 -46.82 -14.62 48.82
CA CYS A 20 -46.11 -15.16 47.67
C CYS A 20 -46.57 -14.35 46.45
N GLY A 21 -45.98 -13.15 46.32
CA GLY A 21 -46.06 -12.37 45.10
C GLY A 21 -45.59 -13.25 43.97
N LYS A 22 -46.54 -13.59 43.10
CA LYS A 22 -46.31 -14.16 41.77
C LYS A 22 -45.15 -13.35 41.19
N ASP A 23 -44.04 -14.00 40.85
CA ASP A 23 -42.95 -13.36 40.13
C ASP A 23 -43.58 -12.59 38.98
N GLY A 24 -43.54 -11.26 39.08
CA GLY A 24 -44.13 -10.40 38.06
C GLY A 24 -43.53 -10.81 36.73
N GLU A 25 -44.37 -10.98 35.71
CA GLU A 25 -43.90 -11.26 34.36
C GLU A 25 -42.74 -10.32 34.04
N ALA A 26 -41.64 -10.87 33.52
CA ALA A 26 -40.49 -10.07 33.12
C ALA A 26 -40.99 -8.91 32.26
N GLY A 27 -40.69 -7.68 32.69
CA GLY A 27 -41.15 -6.48 32.00
C GLY A 27 -40.79 -6.53 30.52
N PRO A 28 -41.61 -5.94 29.64
CA PRO A 28 -41.39 -6.01 28.20
C PRO A 28 -39.97 -5.55 27.88
N ALA A 29 -39.31 -6.28 26.97
CA ALA A 29 -37.97 -5.92 26.51
C ALA A 29 -37.95 -4.46 26.05
N GLY A 30 -36.96 -3.69 26.52
CA GLY A 30 -36.80 -2.29 26.14
C GLY A 30 -36.72 -2.12 24.63
N ALA A 31 -37.25 -1.00 24.13
CA ALA A 31 -37.21 -0.71 22.70
C ALA A 31 -35.77 -0.80 22.16
N LYS A 32 -35.61 -1.45 21.00
CA LYS A 32 -34.33 -1.50 20.29
C LYS A 32 -33.85 -0.07 20.05
N GLY A 33 -32.62 0.24 20.49
CA GLY A 33 -32.03 1.56 20.30
C GLY A 33 -31.96 1.94 18.82
N ASP A 34 -32.14 3.22 18.54
CA ASP A 34 -32.13 3.76 17.18
C ASP A 34 -30.81 3.44 16.47
N THR A 35 -30.91 3.22 15.16
CA THR A 35 -29.72 3.05 14.32
C THR A 35 -28.94 4.37 14.32
N GLY A 36 -27.66 4.32 14.70
CA GLY A 36 -26.80 5.51 14.72
C GLY A 36 -26.75 6.19 13.35
N ALA A 37 -26.53 7.52 13.36
CA ALA A 37 -26.43 8.30 12.13
C ALA A 37 -25.38 7.72 11.18
N ALA A 38 -25.67 7.71 9.87
CA ALA A 38 -24.69 7.37 8.86
C ALA A 38 -23.47 8.30 8.99
N GLY A 39 -22.26 7.74 8.91
CA GLY A 39 -21.04 8.54 8.92
C GLY A 39 -21.01 9.55 7.77
N PRO A 40 -20.22 10.63 7.87
CA PRO A 40 -20.06 11.57 6.77
C PRO A 40 -19.58 10.83 5.52
N ALA A 41 -20.11 11.23 4.36
CA ALA A 41 -19.62 10.72 3.09
C ALA A 41 -18.11 11.01 2.97
N GLY A 42 -17.34 10.03 2.46
CA GLY A 42 -15.94 10.25 2.13
C GLY A 42 -15.81 11.42 1.14
N THR A 43 -14.72 12.17 1.23
CA THR A 43 -14.40 13.21 0.22
C THR A 43 -14.38 12.56 -1.16
N PRO A 44 -15.06 13.14 -2.18
CA PRO A 44 -14.92 12.68 -3.55
C PRO A 44 -13.43 12.59 -3.93
N GLY A 45 -13.03 11.50 -4.59
CA GLY A 45 -11.69 11.39 -5.16
C GLY A 45 -11.46 12.53 -6.17
N LYS A 46 -10.26 13.13 -6.19
CA LYS A 46 -9.89 14.10 -7.22
C LYS A 46 -10.00 13.45 -8.60
N ASP A 47 -10.51 14.20 -9.58
CA ASP A 47 -10.83 13.75 -10.93
C ASP A 47 -9.68 12.99 -11.61
N GLY A 48 -10.05 11.87 -12.24
CA GLY A 48 -9.15 10.83 -12.75
C GLY A 48 -8.55 11.09 -14.14
N THR A 49 -7.62 12.02 -14.24
CA THR A 49 -6.45 11.84 -15.13
C THR A 49 -5.25 11.66 -14.23
N SER A 50 -4.83 10.41 -14.01
CA SER A 50 -3.78 10.05 -13.05
C SER A 50 -2.40 10.64 -13.36
N GLY A 51 -2.26 11.46 -14.41
CA GLY A 51 -1.00 12.08 -14.81
C GLY A 51 0.10 11.08 -15.17
N ILE A 52 -0.20 9.79 -15.21
CA ILE A 52 0.76 8.72 -15.48
C ILE A 52 1.23 8.84 -16.92
N LEU A 53 2.54 8.88 -17.11
CA LEU A 53 3.19 8.98 -18.42
C LEU A 53 3.94 7.69 -18.67
N TYR A 54 3.83 7.13 -19.87
CA TYR A 54 4.64 5.99 -20.30
C TYR A 54 5.43 6.37 -21.54
N SER A 55 6.63 5.81 -21.67
CA SER A 55 7.39 5.86 -22.92
C SER A 55 6.87 4.82 -23.91
N ASP A 56 7.28 4.95 -25.18
CA ASP A 56 7.30 3.82 -26.10
C ASP A 56 8.28 2.73 -25.62
N TRP A 57 8.29 1.58 -26.30
CA TRP A 57 9.37 0.60 -26.15
C TRP A 57 10.62 1.13 -26.85
N LEU A 58 11.70 1.23 -26.10
CA LEU A 58 12.95 1.86 -26.48
C LEU A 58 14.01 0.81 -26.73
N ASP A 59 14.82 1.07 -27.75
CA ASP A 59 16.06 0.33 -27.96
C ASP A 59 17.15 0.94 -27.08
N VAL A 60 17.78 0.11 -26.25
CA VAL A 60 18.81 0.54 -25.31
C VAL A 60 20.11 -0.18 -25.62
N THR A 61 21.21 0.57 -25.61
CA THR A 61 22.56 0.03 -25.77
C THR A 61 23.36 0.31 -24.51
N PHE A 62 23.87 -0.75 -23.90
CA PHE A 62 24.81 -0.73 -22.80
C PHE A 62 26.24 -0.66 -23.33
N THR A 63 27.04 0.18 -22.69
CA THR A 63 28.47 0.32 -22.93
C THR A 63 29.26 -0.14 -21.72
N ALA A 64 30.42 -0.74 -21.95
CA ALA A 64 31.34 -1.10 -20.87
C ALA A 64 31.89 0.18 -20.23
N VAL A 65 31.70 0.33 -18.93
CA VAL A 65 32.35 1.37 -18.13
C VAL A 65 33.68 0.84 -17.67
N LYS A 66 34.73 1.61 -17.94
CA LYS A 66 36.12 1.25 -17.66
C LYS A 66 36.65 2.07 -16.51
N GLU A 67 37.71 1.57 -15.90
CA GLU A 67 38.53 2.42 -15.05
C GLU A 67 39.37 3.34 -15.95
N GLU A 68 39.51 4.61 -15.57
CA GLU A 68 40.25 5.59 -16.38
C GLU A 68 41.67 5.82 -15.86
N THR A 69 41.94 5.49 -14.60
CA THR A 69 43.23 5.69 -13.93
C THR A 69 43.60 4.49 -13.07
N ASP A 70 44.90 4.12 -13.08
CA ASP A 70 45.43 3.09 -12.19
C ASP A 70 45.89 3.70 -10.86
N ASP A 71 44.92 4.12 -10.05
CA ASP A 71 45.21 4.78 -8.76
C ASP A 71 45.87 3.84 -7.74
N ASN A 72 45.76 2.52 -7.95
CA ASN A 72 46.17 1.48 -6.99
C ASN A 72 47.42 0.71 -7.42
N GLY A 73 47.97 0.96 -8.61
CA GLY A 73 49.14 0.26 -9.17
C GLY A 73 48.88 -1.20 -9.55
N ASN A 74 47.62 -1.57 -9.74
CA ASN A 74 47.20 -2.94 -10.08
C ASN A 74 46.79 -3.10 -11.56
N GLY A 75 46.99 -2.06 -12.36
CA GLY A 75 46.48 -1.96 -13.72
C GLY A 75 45.02 -1.49 -13.77
N VAL A 76 44.62 -0.99 -14.94
CA VAL A 76 43.27 -0.48 -15.22
C VAL A 76 42.33 -1.63 -15.56
N LEU A 77 41.16 -1.68 -14.91
CA LEU A 77 40.10 -2.63 -15.27
C LEU A 77 39.47 -2.28 -16.62
N ASP A 78 39.52 -3.23 -17.56
CA ASP A 78 38.93 -3.08 -18.91
C ASP A 78 37.40 -3.00 -18.89
N THR A 79 36.74 -3.54 -17.86
CA THR A 79 35.29 -3.39 -17.63
C THR A 79 34.98 -3.54 -16.15
N ILE A 80 34.36 -2.52 -15.57
CA ILE A 80 33.87 -2.51 -14.18
C ILE A 80 32.41 -2.98 -14.15
N PHE A 81 31.57 -2.39 -14.99
CA PHE A 81 30.16 -2.73 -15.18
C PHE A 81 29.71 -2.22 -16.57
N PHE A 82 28.45 -2.47 -16.91
CA PHE A 82 27.82 -1.95 -18.13
C PHE A 82 26.81 -0.86 -17.80
N GLY A 83 26.89 0.27 -18.49
CA GLY A 83 26.03 1.43 -18.29
C GLY A 83 25.19 1.75 -19.52
N ALA A 84 23.95 2.18 -19.33
CA ALA A 84 23.12 2.77 -20.37
C ALA A 84 22.34 3.97 -19.83
N GLN A 85 21.93 4.86 -20.73
CA GLN A 85 21.16 6.06 -20.41
C GLN A 85 19.89 6.09 -21.25
N ILE A 86 18.78 6.47 -20.62
CA ILE A 86 17.50 6.73 -21.28
C ILE A 86 17.06 8.15 -20.93
N GLU A 87 16.91 8.98 -21.96
CA GLU A 87 16.39 10.34 -21.82
C GLU A 87 14.90 10.32 -21.44
N ALA A 88 14.56 11.05 -20.39
CA ALA A 88 13.23 11.09 -19.81
C ALA A 88 12.99 12.49 -19.21
N GLU A 89 12.92 13.52 -20.07
CA GLU A 89 12.79 14.95 -19.71
C GLU A 89 11.65 15.26 -18.73
N LYS A 90 10.63 14.41 -18.67
CA LYS A 90 9.49 14.54 -17.77
C LYS A 90 9.76 14.10 -16.34
N ILE A 91 10.93 13.54 -16.04
CA ILE A 91 11.40 13.30 -14.68
C ILE A 91 11.87 14.63 -14.11
N THR A 92 11.01 15.28 -13.34
CA THR A 92 11.32 16.53 -12.63
C THR A 92 11.68 16.27 -11.18
N ASP A 93 12.23 17.26 -10.48
CA ASP A 93 12.52 17.16 -9.04
C ASP A 93 11.26 16.84 -8.21
N GLU A 94 10.08 17.29 -8.65
CA GLU A 94 8.80 16.98 -8.00
C GLU A 94 8.41 15.50 -8.16
N ILE A 95 8.66 14.92 -9.34
CA ILE A 95 8.51 13.48 -9.57
C ILE A 95 9.47 12.69 -8.66
N LEU A 96 10.73 13.11 -8.57
CA LEU A 96 11.73 12.43 -7.73
C LEU A 96 11.42 12.53 -6.24
N SER A 97 10.70 13.59 -5.83
CA SER A 97 10.40 13.85 -4.41
C SER A 97 9.11 13.18 -3.94
N THR A 98 8.10 13.12 -4.81
CA THR A 98 6.73 12.73 -4.42
C THR A 98 6.10 11.68 -5.32
N GLY A 99 6.63 11.50 -6.52
CA GLY A 99 6.19 10.52 -7.50
C GLY A 99 6.98 9.23 -7.45
N ASP A 100 6.87 8.46 -8.51
CA ASP A 100 7.54 7.19 -8.71
C ASP A 100 7.93 7.03 -10.19
N VAL A 101 9.07 6.40 -10.44
CA VAL A 101 9.54 6.07 -11.79
C VAL A 101 9.81 4.57 -11.84
N ARG A 102 9.15 3.89 -12.77
CA ARG A 102 9.29 2.44 -12.98
C ARG A 102 9.89 2.20 -14.34
N VAL A 103 10.88 1.32 -14.41
CA VAL A 103 11.44 0.84 -15.68
C VAL A 103 11.12 -0.64 -15.82
N PHE A 104 10.86 -1.06 -17.04
CA PHE A 104 10.56 -2.42 -17.42
C PHE A 104 11.47 -2.84 -18.56
N ILE A 105 11.79 -4.12 -18.58
CA ILE A 105 12.44 -4.79 -19.71
C ILE A 105 11.46 -5.81 -20.28
N ASN A 106 11.37 -5.88 -21.60
CA ASN A 106 10.78 -7.01 -22.29
C ASN A 106 11.89 -8.05 -22.53
N THR A 107 11.97 -9.07 -21.69
CA THR A 107 13.01 -10.13 -21.73
C THR A 107 12.91 -11.01 -22.97
N TYR A 108 11.86 -10.87 -23.77
CA TYR A 108 11.68 -11.57 -25.03
C TYR A 108 11.41 -10.59 -26.19
N SER A 109 10.50 -10.92 -27.11
CA SER A 109 10.33 -10.19 -28.38
C SER A 109 9.22 -9.14 -28.35
N ASP A 110 9.21 -8.21 -29.30
CA ASP A 110 8.10 -7.28 -29.53
C ASP A 110 6.80 -7.99 -29.98
N ALA A 111 6.92 -9.12 -30.68
CA ALA A 111 5.82 -9.99 -31.07
C ALA A 111 5.24 -10.81 -29.91
N GLU A 112 6.10 -11.36 -29.05
CA GLU A 112 5.75 -12.15 -27.86
C GLU A 112 6.47 -11.57 -26.65
N LYS A 113 5.72 -10.89 -25.78
CA LYS A 113 6.29 -10.11 -24.69
C LYS A 113 6.38 -10.94 -23.41
N ASP A 114 7.54 -10.86 -22.77
CA ASP A 114 7.74 -11.29 -21.39
C ASP A 114 8.29 -10.08 -20.63
N ILE A 115 7.47 -9.46 -19.77
CA ILE A 115 7.77 -8.14 -19.19
C ILE A 115 8.15 -8.29 -17.72
N ALA A 116 9.37 -7.86 -17.39
CA ALA A 116 9.86 -7.81 -16.01
C ALA A 116 10.13 -6.36 -15.56
N PRO A 117 9.83 -6.02 -14.31
CA PRO A 117 10.22 -4.73 -13.74
C PRO A 117 11.73 -4.70 -13.45
N LEU A 118 12.32 -3.50 -13.48
CA LEU A 118 13.63 -3.24 -12.92
C LEU A 118 13.51 -2.78 -11.44
N PRO A 119 14.47 -3.11 -10.56
CA PRO A 119 15.67 -3.88 -10.83
C PRO A 119 15.37 -5.34 -11.21
N TYR A 120 16.06 -5.84 -12.22
CA TYR A 120 15.91 -7.21 -12.70
C TYR A 120 17.07 -8.05 -12.18
N VAL A 121 16.75 -9.18 -11.56
CA VAL A 121 17.72 -10.17 -11.08
C VAL A 121 17.27 -11.54 -11.56
N SER A 122 18.07 -12.19 -12.40
CA SER A 122 17.81 -13.56 -12.84
C SER A 122 18.64 -14.54 -12.01
N PRO A 123 18.01 -15.43 -11.20
CA PRO A 123 18.74 -16.45 -10.47
C PRO A 123 19.32 -17.54 -11.38
N VAL A 124 18.83 -17.64 -12.63
CA VAL A 124 19.27 -18.65 -13.59
C VAL A 124 20.52 -18.17 -14.35
N THR A 125 20.51 -16.93 -14.85
CA THR A 125 21.62 -16.38 -15.64
C THR A 125 22.58 -15.53 -14.82
N GLY A 126 22.23 -15.18 -13.58
CA GLY A 126 22.96 -14.21 -12.77
C GLY A 126 22.86 -12.77 -13.27
N ALA A 127 22.00 -12.49 -14.27
CA ALA A 127 21.82 -11.15 -14.82
C ALA A 127 21.31 -10.17 -13.77
N THR A 128 21.93 -8.99 -13.69
CA THR A 128 21.48 -7.88 -12.85
C THR A 128 21.38 -6.60 -13.68
N ILE A 129 20.25 -5.90 -13.57
CA ILE A 129 20.04 -4.59 -14.18
C ILE A 129 19.33 -3.71 -13.14
N SER A 130 19.97 -2.61 -12.74
CA SER A 130 19.48 -1.71 -11.71
C SER A 130 19.30 -0.30 -12.29
N PRO A 131 18.11 0.31 -12.15
CA PRO A 131 17.88 1.67 -12.59
C PRO A 131 18.24 2.67 -11.47
N SER A 132 18.69 3.85 -11.85
CA SER A 132 18.73 5.04 -11.02
C SER A 132 18.13 6.22 -11.78
N PHE A 133 17.61 7.19 -11.03
CA PHE A 133 16.80 8.27 -11.57
C PHE A 133 17.38 9.61 -11.15
N SER A 134 17.54 10.51 -12.12
CA SER A 134 17.88 11.91 -11.92
C SER A 134 16.99 12.77 -12.82
N THR A 135 17.01 14.07 -12.62
CA THR A 135 16.21 15.01 -13.42
C THR A 135 16.50 14.81 -14.91
N GLY A 136 15.46 14.53 -15.69
CA GLY A 136 15.54 14.29 -17.12
C GLY A 136 16.15 12.96 -17.57
N LEU A 137 16.65 12.11 -16.67
CA LEU A 137 17.52 10.99 -17.06
C LEU A 137 17.30 9.74 -16.21
N ILE A 138 17.26 8.59 -16.89
CA ILE A 138 17.32 7.27 -16.25
C ILE A 138 18.67 6.65 -16.60
N THR A 139 19.43 6.24 -15.60
CA THR A 139 20.68 5.48 -15.78
C THR A 139 20.43 4.03 -15.44
N LEU A 140 20.87 3.11 -16.30
CA LEU A 140 20.83 1.68 -16.06
C LEU A 140 22.25 1.16 -15.82
N LEU A 141 22.43 0.41 -14.74
CA LEU A 141 23.69 -0.23 -14.36
C LEU A 141 23.49 -1.74 -14.39
N ALA A 142 24.40 -2.46 -15.04
CA ALA A 142 24.25 -3.88 -15.25
C ALA A 142 25.57 -4.65 -15.17
N ASN A 143 25.50 -5.96 -14.91
CA ASN A 143 26.66 -6.84 -14.94
C ASN A 143 26.96 -7.43 -16.33
N GLY A 144 26.24 -7.01 -17.37
CA GLY A 144 26.42 -7.46 -18.75
C GLY A 144 25.79 -6.51 -19.76
N PRO A 145 26.13 -6.66 -21.05
CA PRO A 145 25.59 -5.82 -22.13
C PRO A 145 24.20 -6.32 -22.55
N PHE A 146 23.18 -6.01 -21.75
CA PHE A 146 21.78 -6.37 -22.04
C PHE A 146 21.15 -5.44 -23.08
N ASN A 147 21.79 -5.39 -24.25
CA ASN A 147 21.38 -4.53 -25.34
C ASN A 147 20.05 -5.01 -25.92
N THR A 148 19.22 -4.06 -26.33
CA THR A 148 18.21 -4.38 -27.33
C THR A 148 18.90 -4.90 -28.58
N PHE A 149 18.44 -6.03 -29.10
CA PHE A 149 18.95 -6.61 -30.34
C PHE A 149 17.81 -6.98 -31.28
N THR A 150 18.14 -7.15 -32.56
CA THR A 150 17.19 -7.54 -33.59
C THR A 150 17.57 -8.92 -34.11
N ASP A 151 16.61 -9.83 -34.17
CA ASP A 151 16.73 -11.12 -34.85
C ASP A 151 15.60 -11.24 -35.87
N GLY A 152 15.97 -11.41 -37.14
CA GLY A 152 15.04 -11.27 -38.26
C GLY A 152 14.39 -9.87 -38.29
N THR A 153 13.07 -9.83 -38.15
CA THR A 153 12.28 -8.59 -38.07
C THR A 153 11.87 -8.22 -36.65
N ALA A 154 12.12 -9.10 -35.67
CA ALA A 154 11.66 -8.95 -34.30
C ALA A 154 12.74 -8.29 -33.44
N LYS A 155 12.32 -7.40 -32.54
CA LYS A 155 13.21 -6.79 -31.55
C LYS A 155 13.08 -7.50 -30.22
N TYR A 156 14.21 -7.66 -29.54
CA TYR A 156 14.31 -8.32 -28.24
C TYR A 156 14.93 -7.39 -27.21
N GLN A 157 14.60 -7.58 -25.93
CA GLN A 157 15.22 -6.83 -24.83
C GLN A 157 15.01 -5.31 -24.95
N GLN A 158 13.79 -4.91 -25.32
CA GLN A 158 13.40 -3.49 -25.32
C GLN A 158 13.03 -3.03 -23.92
N TYR A 159 13.14 -1.73 -23.68
CA TYR A 159 12.88 -1.12 -22.37
C TYR A 159 11.73 -0.12 -22.43
N ARG A 160 11.01 0.04 -21.32
CA ARG A 160 9.97 1.06 -21.18
C ARG A 160 10.04 1.67 -19.81
N TYR A 161 9.78 2.97 -19.69
CA TYR A 161 9.56 3.59 -18.40
C TYR A 161 8.12 4.09 -18.22
N VAL A 162 7.72 4.21 -16.96
CA VAL A 162 6.46 4.81 -16.53
C VAL A 162 6.79 5.81 -15.42
N ILE A 163 6.31 7.04 -15.58
CA ILE A 163 6.39 8.10 -14.59
C ILE A 163 5.00 8.23 -13.96
N ILE A 164 4.95 8.13 -12.64
CA ILE A 164 3.75 8.24 -11.83
C ILE A 164 3.91 9.52 -11.00
N PRO A 165 3.17 10.60 -11.30
CA PRO A 165 3.23 11.80 -10.49
C PRO A 165 2.79 11.55 -9.05
N GLY A 166 3.33 12.35 -8.13
CA GLY A 166 2.93 12.31 -6.73
C GLY A 166 1.44 12.58 -6.57
N GLY A 167 0.81 11.78 -5.71
CA GLY A 167 -0.58 11.95 -5.31
C GLY A 167 -0.71 12.79 -4.04
N ALA A 168 -1.89 12.69 -3.40
CA ALA A 168 -2.03 13.20 -2.04
C ALA A 168 -1.09 12.44 -1.10
N GLU A 169 -0.46 13.13 -0.15
CA GLU A 169 0.28 12.46 0.91
C GLU A 169 -0.60 11.41 1.60
N ALA A 170 -0.01 10.27 1.99
CA ALA A 170 -0.68 9.34 2.88
C ALA A 170 -1.20 10.11 4.09
N ARG A 171 -2.42 9.80 4.56
CA ARG A 171 -3.04 10.50 5.69
C ARG A 171 -2.12 10.43 6.90
N LYS A 172 -1.36 11.50 7.13
CA LYS A 172 -0.69 11.73 8.41
C LYS A 172 -1.83 11.95 9.39
N ALA A 173 -1.91 11.16 10.46
CA ALA A 173 -2.75 11.48 11.61
C ALA A 173 -2.14 12.71 12.32
N ALA A 174 -2.12 13.84 11.62
CA ALA A 174 -1.46 15.04 12.07
C ALA A 174 -2.23 15.57 13.28
N GLY A 175 -1.56 15.63 14.42
CA GLY A 175 -2.11 16.19 15.66
C GLY A 175 -2.86 15.22 16.57
N ILE A 176 -2.81 13.90 16.32
CA ILE A 176 -3.26 12.90 17.30
C ILE A 176 -2.07 12.49 18.16
N ASP A 177 -2.16 12.73 19.48
CA ASP A 177 -1.29 12.03 20.43
C ASP A 177 -1.75 10.57 20.54
N TRP A 178 -0.94 9.66 20.01
CA TRP A 178 -1.24 8.22 20.04
C TRP A 178 -1.22 7.61 21.44
N ASN A 179 -0.69 8.33 22.44
CA ASN A 179 -0.78 7.93 23.85
C ASN A 179 -2.03 8.48 24.55
N ASP A 180 -2.76 9.42 23.93
CA ASP A 180 -4.04 9.91 24.44
C ASP A 180 -5.19 9.07 23.89
N TYR A 181 -5.66 8.13 24.71
CA TYR A 181 -6.78 7.25 24.38
C TYR A 181 -8.02 8.02 23.92
N LYS A 182 -8.30 9.23 24.42
CA LYS A 182 -9.48 10.01 24.02
C LYS A 182 -9.33 10.51 22.59
N GLN A 183 -8.16 11.01 22.23
CA GLN A 183 -7.86 11.46 20.87
C GLN A 183 -7.90 10.29 19.89
N VAL A 184 -7.28 9.16 20.24
CA VAL A 184 -7.29 7.95 19.42
C VAL A 184 -8.69 7.40 19.23
N LYS A 185 -9.49 7.30 20.31
CA LYS A 185 -10.87 6.84 20.27
C LYS A 185 -11.75 7.72 19.38
N ALA A 186 -11.62 9.05 19.50
CA ALA A 186 -12.37 9.99 18.66
C ALA A 186 -11.97 9.90 17.18
N TYR A 187 -10.68 9.78 16.91
CA TYR A 187 -10.12 9.72 15.55
C TYR A 187 -10.41 8.40 14.83
N LEU A 188 -10.33 7.28 15.55
CA LEU A 188 -10.61 5.94 15.01
C LEU A 188 -12.07 5.52 15.17
N HIS A 189 -12.91 6.37 15.76
CA HIS A 189 -14.33 6.11 16.02
C HIS A 189 -14.58 4.79 16.79
N LEU A 190 -13.77 4.52 17.82
CA LEU A 190 -13.91 3.30 18.64
C LEU A 190 -15.12 3.41 19.58
N LYS A 191 -15.87 2.31 19.74
CA LYS A 191 -16.96 2.20 20.71
C LYS A 191 -16.42 1.83 22.10
N ASP A 192 -17.13 2.24 23.14
CA ASP A 192 -16.88 1.82 24.53
C ASP A 192 -17.19 0.34 24.76
#